data_AF-A0A257CIL1-F1
#
_entry.id   AF-A0A257CIL1-F1
#
_cell.length_a   1.000
_cell.length_b   1.000
_cell.length_c   1.000
_cell.angle_alpha   90.00
_cell.angle_beta   90.00
_cell.angle_gamma   90.00
#
_symmetry.space_group_name_H-M   'P 1'
#
loop_
_entity.id
_entity.type
_entity.pdbx_description
1 polymer ?
#
loop_
_entity_poly.entity_id
_entity_poly.type
_entity_poly.pdbx_seq_one_letter_code
_entity_poly.pdbx_strand_id
1 'polypeptide(L)'
;MNYEKINSQLLAQEAFTYCPYDNRTGSKISTPRAIFPKSIVVVEGIHAFHENVWKHCHLRVFIDSDEETLRVMRKRANKEKRGMNESEASMRIDSELQEYRRYVQPKKDLAHISVNVSSMFEYAIQGT
;
A
#
# COMPACT_ATOMS: atom_id res chain seq x y z
N MET A 1 -1.33 2.09 -13.74
CA MET A 1 -2.74 1.77 -13.42
C MET A 1 -3.57 2.94 -13.92
N ASN A 2 -4.69 2.72 -14.61
CA ASN A 2 -5.54 3.84 -15.05
C ASN A 2 -6.44 4.26 -13.87
N TYR A 3 -5.91 5.10 -12.99
CA TYR A 3 -6.59 5.53 -11.76
C TYR A 3 -7.91 6.24 -12.05
N GLU A 4 -7.98 7.00 -13.15
CA GLU A 4 -9.18 7.73 -13.58
C GLU A 4 -10.38 6.81 -13.75
N LYS A 5 -10.21 5.70 -14.49
CA LYS A 5 -11.31 4.78 -14.82
C LYS A 5 -11.80 3.98 -13.61
N ILE A 6 -10.87 3.48 -12.78
CA ILE A 6 -11.27 2.66 -11.61
C ILE A 6 -11.93 3.56 -10.55
N ASN A 7 -11.39 4.75 -10.35
CA ASN A 7 -11.95 5.71 -9.40
C ASN A 7 -13.34 6.17 -9.84
N SER A 8 -13.55 6.50 -11.13
CA SER A 8 -14.87 6.91 -11.61
C SER A 8 -15.93 5.81 -11.42
N GLN A 9 -15.60 4.55 -11.70
CA GLN A 9 -16.52 3.42 -11.53
C GLN A 9 -16.82 3.12 -10.05
N LEU A 10 -15.81 3.23 -9.18
CA LEU A 10 -16.00 3.10 -7.73
C LEU A 10 -16.93 4.19 -7.18
N LEU A 11 -16.73 5.43 -7.59
CA LEU A 11 -17.54 6.57 -7.16
C LEU A 11 -18.96 6.53 -7.72
N ALA A 12 -19.13 6.01 -8.94
CA ALA A 12 -20.43 5.79 -9.57
C ALA A 12 -21.20 4.60 -8.97
N GLN A 13 -20.59 3.85 -8.04
CA GLN A 13 -21.13 2.59 -7.52
C GLN A 13 -21.47 1.59 -8.63
N GLU A 14 -20.56 1.47 -9.59
CA GLU A 14 -20.67 0.50 -10.68
C GLU A 14 -19.77 -0.71 -10.45
N ALA A 15 -20.20 -1.87 -10.96
CA ALA A 15 -19.34 -3.03 -11.01
C ALA A 15 -18.21 -2.81 -12.03
N PHE A 16 -17.00 -3.25 -11.70
CA PHE A 16 -15.85 -3.19 -12.61
C PHE A 16 -14.99 -4.44 -12.48
N THR A 17 -14.08 -4.62 -13.43
CA THR A 17 -13.09 -5.70 -13.39
C THR A 17 -11.69 -5.14 -13.33
N TYR A 18 -10.81 -5.87 -12.64
CA TYR A 18 -9.38 -5.57 -12.62
C TYR A 18 -8.57 -6.87 -12.72
N CYS A 19 -7.36 -6.76 -13.25
CA CYS A 19 -6.39 -7.86 -13.25
C CYS A 19 -5.51 -7.73 -12.00
N PRO A 20 -5.55 -8.70 -11.07
CA PRO A 20 -4.72 -8.67 -9.87
C PRO A 20 -3.22 -8.67 -10.21
N TYR A 21 -2.39 -8.17 -9.29
CA TYR A 21 -0.94 -8.24 -9.40
C TYR A 21 -0.40 -9.35 -8.50
N ASP A 22 0.44 -10.22 -9.05
CA ASP A 22 1.15 -11.26 -8.31
C ASP A 22 2.53 -10.75 -7.88
N ASN A 23 2.68 -10.54 -6.57
CA ASN A 23 3.91 -10.02 -5.97
C ASN A 23 5.08 -11.01 -6.01
N ARG A 24 4.82 -12.30 -6.24
CA ARG A 24 5.87 -13.32 -6.32
C ARG A 24 6.48 -13.38 -7.72
N THR A 25 5.65 -13.28 -8.75
CA THR A 25 6.10 -13.28 -10.16
C THR A 25 6.37 -11.88 -10.69
N GLY A 26 5.97 -10.83 -9.96
CA GLY A 26 6.13 -9.44 -10.37
C GLY A 26 5.24 -9.06 -11.57
N SER A 27 4.20 -9.84 -11.84
CA SER A 27 3.41 -9.78 -13.06
C SER A 27 1.91 -9.65 -12.78
N LYS A 28 1.16 -9.12 -13.75
CA LYS A 28 -0.31 -9.12 -13.67
C LYS A 28 -0.85 -10.51 -13.96
N ILE A 29 -1.81 -10.94 -13.17
CA ILE A 29 -2.62 -12.13 -13.43
C ILE A 29 -3.59 -11.79 -14.56
N SER A 30 -3.57 -12.56 -15.65
CA SER A 30 -4.40 -12.33 -16.83
C SER A 30 -5.89 -12.51 -16.56
N THR A 31 -6.25 -13.39 -15.61
CA THR A 31 -7.63 -13.62 -15.19
C THR A 31 -8.17 -12.40 -14.43
N PRO A 32 -9.17 -11.70 -14.98
CA PRO A 32 -9.77 -10.55 -14.30
C PRO A 32 -10.63 -11.01 -13.12
N ARG A 33 -10.71 -10.15 -12.10
CA ARG A 33 -11.61 -10.28 -10.95
C ARG A 33 -12.66 -9.18 -11.01
N ALA A 34 -13.92 -9.56 -10.82
CA ALA A 34 -15.02 -8.61 -10.67
C ALA A 34 -15.07 -8.03 -9.26
N ILE A 35 -15.32 -6.72 -9.17
CA ILE A 35 -15.63 -5.99 -7.96
C ILE A 35 -17.04 -5.42 -8.12
N PHE A 36 -17.85 -5.64 -7.09
CA PHE A 36 -19.20 -5.13 -7.00
C PHE A 36 -19.24 -3.98 -5.97
N PRO A 37 -20.18 -3.04 -6.13
CA PRO A 37 -20.35 -1.94 -5.18
C PRO A 37 -20.55 -2.45 -3.74
N LYS A 38 -19.97 -1.74 -2.78
CA LYS A 38 -20.08 -2.01 -1.35
C LYS A 38 -20.31 -0.71 -0.60
N SER A 39 -20.99 -0.80 0.54
CA SER A 39 -21.19 0.33 1.45
C SER A 39 -19.87 0.89 2.00
N ILE A 40 -18.87 0.02 2.16
CA ILE A 40 -17.53 0.38 2.60
C ILE A 40 -16.53 -0.21 1.60
N VAL A 41 -15.66 0.66 1.09
CA VAL A 41 -14.55 0.29 0.21
C VAL A 41 -13.25 0.73 0.88
N VAL A 42 -12.30 -0.20 0.97
CA VAL A 42 -10.94 0.09 1.45
C VAL A 42 -10.02 0.04 0.24
N VAL A 43 -9.34 1.15 -0.03
CA VAL A 43 -8.26 1.23 -1.02
C VAL A 43 -6.94 1.23 -0.25
N GLU A 44 -6.12 0.21 -0.48
CA GLU A 44 -4.85 0.02 0.22
C GLU A 44 -3.67 0.00 -0.75
N GLY A 45 -2.48 0.25 -0.21
CA GLY A 45 -1.22 0.19 -0.93
C GLY A 45 -0.43 1.50 -0.90
N ILE A 46 0.81 1.45 -1.39
CA ILE A 46 1.76 2.58 -1.33
C ILE A 46 1.31 3.83 -2.11
N HIS A 47 0.35 3.69 -3.02
CA HIS A 47 -0.22 4.78 -3.83
C HIS A 47 -1.66 5.13 -3.44
N ALA A 48 -2.19 4.63 -2.31
CA ALA A 48 -3.54 4.97 -1.84
C ALA A 48 -3.72 6.49 -1.62
N PHE A 49 -2.62 7.19 -1.36
CA PHE A 49 -2.57 8.66 -1.23
C PHE A 49 -2.28 9.40 -2.55
N HIS A 50 -2.46 8.75 -3.70
CA HIS A 50 -2.45 9.44 -4.98
C HIS A 50 -3.64 10.41 -5.07
N GLU A 51 -3.46 11.57 -5.71
CA GLU A 51 -4.47 12.64 -5.69
C GLU A 51 -5.83 12.25 -6.28
N ASN A 52 -5.82 11.39 -7.29
CA ASN A 52 -7.03 10.83 -7.89
C ASN A 52 -7.75 9.80 -6.99
N VAL A 53 -7.22 9.52 -5.79
CA VAL A 53 -7.80 8.56 -4.84
C VAL A 53 -8.14 9.29 -3.54
N TRP A 54 -7.15 9.88 -2.87
CA TRP A 54 -7.33 10.37 -1.50
C TRP A 54 -8.37 11.48 -1.38
N LYS A 55 -8.54 12.30 -2.42
CA LYS A 55 -9.54 13.39 -2.49
C LYS A 55 -10.97 12.88 -2.35
N HIS A 56 -11.22 11.60 -2.61
CA HIS A 56 -12.53 10.96 -2.50
C HIS A 56 -12.67 10.05 -1.27
N CYS A 57 -11.62 9.94 -0.44
CA CYS A 57 -11.65 9.09 0.75
C CYS A 57 -12.23 9.85 1.96
N HIS A 58 -13.27 9.29 2.57
CA HIS A 58 -13.86 9.79 3.82
C HIS A 58 -12.93 9.63 5.03
N LEU A 59 -12.12 8.56 5.05
CA LEU A 59 -11.13 8.29 6.08
C LEU A 59 -9.79 7.94 5.40
N ARG A 60 -8.69 8.50 5.91
CA ARG A 60 -7.34 8.25 5.41
C ARG A 60 -6.46 7.84 6.58
N VAL A 61 -5.90 6.65 6.50
CA VAL A 61 -5.04 6.06 7.53
C VAL A 61 -3.65 5.86 6.94
N PHE A 62 -2.63 6.33 7.63
CA PHE A 62 -1.24 6.09 7.27
C PHE A 62 -0.59 5.24 8.36
N ILE A 63 0.04 4.13 7.95
CA ILE A 63 0.72 3.20 8.86
C ILE A 63 2.22 3.38 8.62
N ASP A 64 2.95 3.68 9.69
CA ASP A 64 4.37 4.01 9.65
C ASP A 64 5.12 3.41 10.84
N SER A 65 6.44 3.39 10.76
CA SER A 65 7.28 3.06 11.91
C SER A 65 8.65 3.75 11.79
N ASP A 66 9.49 3.59 12.79
CA ASP A 66 10.89 4.02 12.71
C ASP A 66 11.64 3.21 11.63
N GLU A 67 12.77 3.75 11.17
CA GLU A 67 13.52 3.16 10.07
C GLU A 67 14.03 1.74 10.37
N GLU A 68 14.44 1.45 11.60
CA GLU A 68 14.93 0.12 11.98
C GLU A 68 13.81 -0.92 11.90
N THR A 69 12.63 -0.58 12.43
CA THR A 69 11.44 -1.41 12.31
C THR A 69 11.05 -1.62 10.84
N LEU A 70 11.03 -0.56 10.03
CA LEU A 70 10.71 -0.66 8.60
C LEU A 70 11.71 -1.53 7.83
N ARG A 71 13.01 -1.48 8.16
CA ARG A 71 14.05 -2.35 7.58
C ARG A 71 13.74 -3.83 7.83
N VAL A 72 13.44 -4.18 9.09
CA VAL A 72 13.09 -5.55 9.48
C VAL A 72 11.85 -6.03 8.74
N MET A 73 10.78 -5.23 8.75
CA MET A 73 9.52 -5.57 8.08
C MET A 73 9.69 -5.71 6.57
N ARG A 74 10.48 -4.83 5.92
CA ARG A 74 10.74 -4.89 4.48
C ARG A 74 11.51 -6.15 4.10
N LYS A 75 12.57 -6.46 4.85
CA LYS A 75 13.35 -7.70 4.65
C LYS A 75 12.46 -8.94 4.76
N ARG A 76 11.62 -8.99 5.79
CA ARG A 76 10.64 -10.06 5.98
C ARG A 76 9.69 -10.17 4.79
N ALA A 77 9.14 -9.04 4.31
CA ALA A 77 8.26 -9.03 3.13
C ALA A 77 8.98 -9.48 1.85
N ASN A 78 10.25 -9.09 1.64
CA ASN A 78 11.06 -9.53 0.50
C ASN A 78 11.20 -11.06 0.46
N LYS A 79 11.41 -11.69 1.61
CA LYS A 79 11.52 -13.14 1.71
C LYS A 79 10.16 -13.82 1.59
N GLU A 80 9.23 -13.46 2.46
CA GLU A 80 7.97 -14.20 2.63
C GLU A 80 6.97 -13.93 1.50
N LYS A 81 6.86 -12.68 1.03
CA LYS A 81 5.86 -12.30 0.02
C LYS A 81 6.41 -12.34 -1.40
N ARG A 82 7.70 -12.05 -1.58
CA ARG A 82 8.35 -11.93 -2.90
C ARG A 82 9.25 -13.12 -3.23
N GLY A 83 9.48 -14.04 -2.29
CA GLY A 83 10.25 -15.26 -2.51
C GLY A 83 11.76 -15.04 -2.70
N MET A 84 12.29 -13.88 -2.29
CA MET A 84 13.71 -13.56 -2.41
C MET A 84 14.56 -14.34 -1.39
N ASN A 85 15.81 -14.63 -1.75
CA ASN A 85 16.77 -15.15 -0.79
C ASN A 85 17.31 -14.04 0.14
N GLU A 86 18.10 -14.43 1.15
CA GLU A 86 18.61 -13.53 2.17
C GLU A 86 19.46 -12.37 1.62
N SER A 87 20.32 -12.66 0.63
CA SER A 87 21.22 -11.68 0.02
C SER A 87 20.43 -10.69 -0.82
N GLU A 88 19.55 -11.18 -1.69
CA GLU A 88 18.65 -10.37 -2.52
C GLU A 88 17.75 -9.47 -1.68
N ALA A 89 17.16 -10.02 -0.62
CA ALA A 89 16.28 -9.30 0.28
C ALA A 89 17.00 -8.16 0.99
N SER A 90 18.28 -8.34 1.33
CA SER A 90 19.10 -7.33 2.04
C SER A 90 19.59 -6.22 1.10
N MET A 91 20.03 -6.56 -0.11
CA MET A 91 20.56 -5.58 -1.08
C MET A 91 19.54 -4.52 -1.53
N ARG A 92 18.24 -4.81 -1.44
CA ARG A 92 17.16 -3.91 -1.88
C ARG A 92 16.69 -2.91 -0.82
N ILE A 93 16.98 -3.16 0.46
CA ILE A 93 16.34 -2.42 1.55
C ILE A 93 16.65 -0.93 1.48
N ASP A 94 17.91 -0.56 1.21
CA ASP A 94 18.33 0.84 1.21
C ASP A 94 17.68 1.64 0.10
N SER A 95 17.59 1.09 -1.11
CA SER A 95 16.91 1.75 -2.24
C SER A 95 15.40 1.81 -2.00
N GLU A 96 14.77 0.73 -1.53
CA GLU A 96 13.34 0.71 -1.20
C GLU A 96 12.99 1.75 -0.11
N LEU A 97 13.86 1.94 0.89
CA LEU A 97 13.66 2.97 1.92
C LEU A 97 13.92 4.39 1.41
N GLN A 98 14.88 4.56 0.52
CA GLN A 98 15.08 5.84 -0.14
C GLN A 98 13.86 6.25 -0.98
N GLU A 99 13.28 5.33 -1.73
CA GLU A 99 12.04 5.55 -2.48
C GLU A 99 10.86 5.82 -1.55
N TYR A 100 10.75 5.07 -0.45
CA TYR A 100 9.74 5.30 0.58
C TYR A 100 9.80 6.73 1.12
N ARG A 101 10.98 7.19 1.57
CA ARG A 101 11.19 8.56 2.09
C ARG A 101 10.85 9.62 1.05
N ARG A 102 11.15 9.35 -0.23
CA ARG A 102 10.91 10.31 -1.31
C ARG A 102 9.45 10.41 -1.74
N TYR A 103 8.74 9.29 -1.83
CA TYR A 103 7.45 9.22 -2.51
C TYR A 103 6.27 8.88 -1.61
N VAL A 104 6.49 8.13 -0.54
CA VAL A 104 5.42 7.59 0.31
C VAL A 104 5.36 8.31 1.65
N GLN A 105 6.47 8.43 2.36
CA GLN A 105 6.52 9.05 3.70
C GLN A 105 5.91 10.46 3.76
N PRO A 106 6.14 11.37 2.79
CA PRO A 106 5.54 12.71 2.83
C PRO A 106 4.02 12.71 2.73
N LYS A 107 3.40 11.59 2.31
CA LYS A 107 1.94 11.46 2.25
C LYS A 107 1.30 11.25 3.63
N LYS A 108 2.09 11.01 4.67
CA LYS A 108 1.63 10.94 6.07
C LYS A 108 0.85 12.18 6.48
N ASP A 109 1.26 13.36 6.00
CA ASP A 109 0.61 14.64 6.31
C ASP A 109 -0.82 14.76 5.76
N LEU A 110 -1.22 13.90 4.82
CA LEU A 110 -2.57 13.86 4.28
C LEU A 110 -3.51 12.96 5.10
N ALA A 111 -2.99 12.21 6.06
CA ALA A 111 -3.75 11.23 6.83
C ALA A 111 -4.62 11.90 7.90
N HIS A 112 -5.81 11.34 8.13
CA HIS A 112 -6.61 11.69 9.31
C HIS A 112 -6.09 10.97 10.55
N ILE A 113 -5.55 9.75 10.38
CA ILE A 113 -5.02 8.92 11.47
C ILE A 113 -3.64 8.40 11.04
N SER A 114 -2.64 8.64 11.89
CA SER A 114 -1.33 8.01 11.78
C SER A 114 -1.20 6.91 12.83
N VAL A 115 -0.80 5.72 12.39
CA VAL A 115 -0.65 4.54 13.22
C VAL A 115 0.82 4.11 13.20
N ASN A 116 1.42 3.98 14.37
CA ASN A 116 2.71 3.32 14.53
C ASN A 116 2.51 1.80 14.51
N VAL A 117 3.36 1.08 13.77
CA VAL A 117 3.37 -0.38 13.72
C VAL A 117 4.71 -0.94 14.20
N SER A 118 4.68 -1.96 15.07
CA SER A 118 5.90 -2.68 15.49
C SER A 118 6.29 -3.78 14.48
N SER A 119 7.52 -4.30 14.59
CA SER A 119 7.98 -5.45 13.79
C SER A 119 7.16 -6.74 14.00
N MET A 120 6.37 -6.77 15.09
CA MET A 120 5.44 -7.84 15.45
C MET A 120 3.99 -7.56 15.03
N PHE A 121 3.75 -6.49 14.24
CA PHE A 121 2.42 -6.06 13.81
C PHE A 121 1.49 -5.65 14.97
N GLU A 122 2.05 -5.08 16.03
CA GLU A 122 1.26 -4.37 17.02
C GLU A 122 1.02 -2.94 16.53
N TYR A 123 -0.17 -2.40 16.77
CA TYR A 123 -0.57 -1.09 16.25
C TYR A 123 -0.94 -0.14 17.38
N ALA A 124 -0.39 1.06 17.34
CA ALA A 124 -0.71 2.14 18.26
C ALA A 124 -1.00 3.44 17.50
N ILE A 125 -2.05 4.16 17.89
CA ILE A 125 -2.32 5.48 17.32
C ILE A 125 -1.22 6.43 17.78
N GLN A 126 -0.60 7.16 16.85
CA GLN A 126 0.34 8.22 17.21
C GLN A 126 -0.45 9.35 17.87
N GLY A 127 -0.06 9.74 19.10
CA GLY A 127 -0.75 10.81 19.84
C GLY A 127 -0.86 12.08 19.00
N THR A 128 -2.07 12.64 18.97
CA THR A 128 -2.39 13.93 18.33
C THR A 128 -1.67 15.08 18.99
#